data_AF-A0A453BAJ5-F1
#
_entry.id   AF-A0A453BAJ5-F1
#
_cell.length_a   1.000
_cell.length_b   1.000
_cell.length_c   1.000
_cell.angle_alpha   90.00
_cell.angle_beta   90.00
_cell.angle_gamma   90.00
#
_symmetry.space_group_name_H-M   'P 1'
#
loop_
_entity.id
_entity.type
_entity.pdbx_description
1 polymer ?
#
loop_
_entity_poly.entity_id
_entity_poly.type
_entity_poly.pdbx_seq_one_letter_code
_entity_poly.pdbx_strand_id
1 'polypeptide(L)'
;MLAGLSDLTLDSRPEVRHCALEVLFDLLNERGHKFSSPFWESIFHRVLFPIFDHVRHAGRDGLSSGDDWLRDTSIHSLQLICNLFNTFYKEVSFMLPPLLGLLLECAKKTDQTVVSIALGALVHLIEVGGHQFSDGDWETLLKSIRDASYTTQPLELLNSLGFQKTSNQQLLSRESETDASSYHDIREGEASISNNGEQEGHQETSPRIGLENSEGLPSPSGRAQPAVSPSNQTFGQRFMGNMMGNLLVRSLTSKPKGKMDDVAPPSPAKTPEADGADKTEEEENPMMETVRSKCITQLLLLGAIDSIQKRYWSKLQATQQIAIMDILLSLLEFASSYNSPSNLRTRMHHIPPERPPLNLLRQELAGTTIYLEILHKSTVHNGANGSSEETNGSSVESDQQEKLRSLAEGKLVSFCGNILKEASDLQPSNGETASADIHRVLDLRAPVIMKVLNGMCIMDAQIFKKHLREFYPLITKLICCDQMDVRGALGDLFSKQLTPLMP
;
A
#
# COMPACT_ATOMS: atom_id res chain seq x y z
N MET A 1 27.01 29.70 15.97
CA MET A 1 27.71 28.56 15.32
C MET A 1 26.72 27.53 14.80
N LEU A 2 25.97 26.81 15.65
CA LEU A 2 24.97 25.82 15.19
C LEU A 2 23.96 26.37 14.18
N ALA A 3 23.37 27.54 14.43
CA ALA A 3 22.47 28.21 13.48
C ALA A 3 23.14 28.50 12.13
N GLY A 4 24.40 28.98 12.14
CA GLY A 4 25.14 29.22 10.91
C GLY A 4 25.47 27.94 10.12
N LEU A 5 25.69 26.80 10.80
CA LEU A 5 25.83 25.50 10.13
C LEU A 5 24.49 25.04 9.53
N SER A 6 23.38 25.24 10.25
CA SER A 6 22.04 24.99 9.72
C SER A 6 21.77 25.79 8.46
N ASP A 7 22.08 27.09 8.43
CA ASP A 7 21.88 27.93 7.24
C ASP A 7 22.68 27.40 6.04
N LEU A 8 23.89 26.89 6.28
CA LEU A 8 24.73 26.30 5.23
C LEU A 8 24.20 24.96 4.71
N THR A 9 23.29 24.28 5.41
CA THR A 9 22.61 23.08 4.88
C THR A 9 21.65 23.38 3.73
N LEU A 10 21.38 24.66 3.46
CA LEU A 10 20.59 25.14 2.34
C LEU A 10 21.44 25.82 1.23
N ASP A 11 22.78 25.75 1.31
CA ASP A 11 23.68 26.31 0.29
C ASP A 11 23.50 25.63 -1.09
N SER A 12 23.61 26.36 -2.19
CA SER A 12 23.43 25.79 -3.53
C SER A 12 24.45 24.70 -3.88
N ARG A 13 25.63 24.71 -3.25
CA ARG A 13 26.71 23.75 -3.52
C ARG A 13 26.53 22.48 -2.68
N PRO A 14 26.46 21.29 -3.30
CA PRO A 14 26.24 20.05 -2.58
C PRO A 14 27.37 19.76 -1.58
N GLU A 15 28.63 20.02 -1.91
CA GLU A 15 29.76 19.74 -1.01
C GLU A 15 29.67 20.56 0.29
N VAL A 16 29.20 21.81 0.19
CA VAL A 16 29.02 22.69 1.34
C VAL A 16 27.86 22.22 2.22
N ARG A 17 26.73 21.82 1.62
CA ARG A 17 25.59 21.30 2.38
C ARG A 17 25.91 20.01 3.11
N HIS A 18 26.53 19.04 2.44
CA HIS A 18 26.90 17.76 3.05
C HIS A 18 27.91 17.96 4.17
N CYS A 19 28.96 18.76 3.94
CA CYS A 19 29.95 19.08 4.97
C CYS A 19 29.32 19.82 6.17
N ALA A 20 28.46 20.82 5.93
CA ALA A 20 27.78 21.54 6.99
C ALA A 20 26.87 20.63 7.82
N LEU A 21 26.15 19.72 7.15
CA LEU A 21 25.26 18.75 7.79
C LEU A 21 26.03 17.73 8.63
N GLU A 22 27.11 17.16 8.08
CA GLU A 22 28.00 16.24 8.81
C GLU A 22 28.60 16.92 10.04
N VAL A 23 29.23 18.09 9.87
CA VAL A 23 29.84 18.84 10.98
C VAL A 23 28.80 19.23 12.03
N LEU A 24 27.59 19.59 11.61
CA LEU A 24 26.49 19.91 12.53
C LEU A 24 26.14 18.69 13.40
N PHE A 25 25.87 17.55 12.79
CA PHE A 25 25.47 16.34 13.53
C PHE A 25 26.61 15.73 14.33
N ASP A 26 27.86 15.80 13.84
CA ASP A 26 29.04 15.38 14.59
C ASP A 26 29.23 16.21 15.86
N LEU A 27 29.08 17.54 15.77
CA LEU A 27 29.19 18.41 16.95
C LEU A 27 28.08 18.12 17.98
N LEU A 28 26.86 17.87 17.51
CA LEU A 28 25.74 17.47 18.38
C LEU A 28 26.00 16.11 19.04
N ASN A 29 26.53 15.13 18.31
CA ASN A 29 26.90 13.83 18.86
C ASN A 29 28.06 13.92 19.86
N GLU A 30 29.09 14.72 19.58
CA GLU A 30 30.25 14.86 20.46
C GLU A 30 29.96 15.59 21.77
N ARG A 31 29.06 16.57 21.74
CA ARG A 31 28.82 17.50 22.87
C ARG A 31 27.45 17.33 23.52
N GLY A 32 26.56 16.57 22.91
CA GLY A 32 25.15 16.44 23.30
C GLY A 32 24.92 16.04 24.76
N HIS A 33 25.77 15.19 25.34
CA HIS A 33 25.65 14.75 26.74
C HIS A 33 25.82 15.90 27.76
N LYS A 34 26.35 17.05 27.35
CA LYS A 34 26.52 18.23 28.22
C LYS A 34 25.38 19.24 28.11
N PHE A 35 24.42 19.00 27.21
CA PHE A 35 23.33 19.93 26.93
C PHE A 35 22.19 19.75 27.93
N SER A 36 21.59 20.87 28.35
CA SER A 36 20.37 20.85 29.16
C SER A 36 19.15 20.61 28.30
N SER A 37 18.06 20.12 28.89
CA SER A 37 16.79 19.91 28.17
C SER A 37 16.28 21.18 27.45
N PRO A 38 16.25 22.39 28.05
CA PRO A 38 15.85 23.61 27.33
C PRO A 38 16.78 23.97 26.17
N PHE A 39 18.07 23.61 26.26
CA PHE A 39 19.01 23.82 25.18
C PHE A 39 18.78 22.83 24.03
N TRP A 40 18.50 21.56 24.34
CA TRP A 40 18.05 20.58 23.35
C TRP A 40 16.78 21.04 22.63
N GLU A 41 15.78 21.53 23.37
CA GLU A 41 14.55 22.07 22.78
C GLU A 41 14.86 23.20 21.78
N SER A 42 15.74 24.13 22.17
CA SER A 42 16.20 25.22 21.30
C SER A 42 16.94 24.69 20.06
N ILE A 43 17.79 23.66 20.21
CA ILE A 43 18.48 23.03 19.08
C ILE A 43 17.47 22.42 18.10
N PHE A 44 16.51 21.63 18.59
CA PHE A 44 15.53 21.01 17.71
C PHE A 44 14.69 22.07 16.98
N HIS A 45 14.14 23.04 17.70
CA HIS A 45 13.22 24.02 17.10
C HIS A 45 13.91 25.09 16.25
N ARG A 46 15.10 25.53 16.61
CA ARG A 46 15.78 26.68 15.95
C ARG A 46 16.91 26.28 15.03
N VAL A 47 17.39 25.04 15.10
CA VAL A 47 18.51 24.56 14.28
C VAL A 47 18.09 23.36 13.45
N LEU A 48 17.52 22.30 14.04
CA LEU A 48 17.27 21.07 13.30
C LEU A 48 16.01 21.11 12.44
N PHE A 49 14.87 21.50 13.01
CA PHE A 49 13.60 21.55 12.26
C PHE A 49 13.60 22.53 11.07
N PRO A 50 14.24 23.71 11.16
CA PRO A 50 14.34 24.62 10.01
C PRO A 50 15.07 24.04 8.79
N ILE A 51 15.96 23.05 8.98
CA ILE A 51 16.63 22.34 7.87
C ILE A 51 15.60 21.71 6.92
N PHE A 52 14.39 21.42 7.40
CA PHE A 52 13.35 20.75 6.63
C PHE A 52 12.27 21.72 6.11
N ASP A 53 12.44 23.03 6.24
CA ASP A 53 11.41 23.97 5.82
C ASP A 53 11.11 23.88 4.32
N HIS A 54 12.09 23.64 3.45
CA HIS A 54 11.81 23.40 2.02
C HIS A 54 10.96 22.13 1.80
N VAL A 55 11.23 21.04 2.54
CA VAL A 55 10.41 19.81 2.52
C VAL A 55 8.98 20.08 3.01
N ARG A 56 8.83 20.93 4.02
CA ARG A 56 7.53 21.33 4.57
C ARG A 56 6.76 22.26 3.65
N HIS A 57 7.41 22.99 2.76
CA HIS A 57 6.76 23.89 1.81
C HIS A 57 6.68 23.31 0.38
N ALA A 58 7.26 22.13 0.15
CA ALA A 58 7.15 21.39 -1.10
C ALA A 58 5.67 21.24 -1.52
N GLY A 59 5.38 21.63 -2.76
CA GLY A 59 4.04 21.58 -3.37
C GLY A 59 3.12 22.78 -3.10
N ARG A 60 3.57 23.83 -2.39
CA ARG A 60 2.75 25.04 -2.15
C ARG A 60 2.97 26.15 -3.18
N ASP A 61 4.20 26.28 -3.67
CA ASP A 61 4.59 27.22 -4.71
C ASP A 61 5.11 26.39 -5.88
N GLY A 62 4.72 26.69 -7.12
CA GLY A 62 5.04 25.93 -8.33
C GLY A 62 6.53 25.88 -8.72
N LEU A 63 7.41 25.59 -7.76
CA LEU A 63 8.82 25.31 -7.96
C LEU A 63 8.92 23.95 -8.65
N SER A 64 9.22 24.09 -9.94
CA SER A 64 9.44 23.10 -10.99
C SER A 64 10.38 21.95 -10.64
N SER A 65 10.30 20.90 -11.46
CA SER A 65 10.98 19.59 -11.45
C SER A 65 12.52 19.63 -11.49
N GLY A 66 13.15 20.41 -10.60
CA GLY A 66 14.60 20.60 -10.51
C GLY A 66 15.21 20.24 -9.15
N ASP A 67 14.43 20.17 -8.07
CA ASP A 67 14.90 20.00 -6.68
C ASP A 67 15.40 18.58 -6.33
N ASP A 68 15.80 17.80 -7.32
CA ASP A 68 16.52 16.52 -7.14
C ASP A 68 17.75 16.70 -6.23
N TRP A 69 18.41 17.87 -6.31
CA TRP A 69 19.55 18.28 -5.48
C TRP A 69 19.23 18.44 -3.98
N LEU A 70 17.97 18.66 -3.61
CA LEU A 70 17.50 18.80 -2.22
C LEU A 70 16.98 17.47 -1.65
N ARG A 71 16.52 16.57 -2.52
CA ARG A 71 15.98 15.27 -2.12
C ARG A 71 16.98 14.45 -1.32
N ASP A 72 18.17 14.17 -1.88
CA ASP A 72 19.13 13.25 -1.27
C ASP A 72 19.66 13.80 0.07
N THR A 73 19.87 15.12 0.15
CA THR A 73 20.24 15.80 1.39
C THR A 73 19.11 15.73 2.42
N SER A 74 17.84 15.87 2.02
CA SER A 74 16.69 15.77 2.93
C SER A 74 16.52 14.36 3.50
N ILE A 75 16.76 13.32 2.69
CA ILE A 75 16.79 11.92 3.14
C ILE A 75 17.82 11.76 4.24
N HIS A 76 19.05 12.18 3.93
CA HIS A 76 20.16 12.02 4.85
C HIS A 76 19.92 12.79 6.15
N SER A 77 19.47 14.06 6.06
CA SER A 77 19.12 14.89 7.21
C SER A 77 18.02 14.26 8.09
N LEU A 78 16.98 13.68 7.49
CA LEU A 78 15.90 13.02 8.24
C LEU A 78 16.38 11.74 8.95
N GLN A 79 17.28 10.98 8.35
CA GLN A 79 17.91 9.84 9.02
C GLN A 79 18.82 10.30 10.16
N LEU A 80 19.61 11.36 9.95
CA LEU A 80 20.50 11.92 10.97
C LEU A 80 19.74 12.45 12.19
N ILE A 81 18.61 13.16 12.00
CA ILE A 81 17.81 13.62 13.15
C ILE A 81 17.17 12.46 13.92
N CYS A 82 16.70 11.41 13.25
CA CYS A 82 16.19 10.20 13.91
C CYS A 82 17.32 9.46 14.66
N ASN A 83 18.52 9.37 14.08
CA ASN A 83 19.68 8.79 14.75
C ASN A 83 20.07 9.59 15.99
N LEU A 84 20.16 10.92 15.88
CA LEU A 84 20.47 11.81 17.00
C LEU A 84 19.44 11.67 18.12
N PHE A 85 18.15 11.66 17.77
CA PHE A 85 17.06 11.42 18.72
C PHE A 85 17.24 10.08 19.45
N ASN A 86 17.55 9.01 18.71
CA ASN A 86 17.75 7.69 19.29
C ASN A 86 18.99 7.61 20.19
N THR A 87 20.08 8.29 19.82
CA THR A 87 21.32 8.34 20.61
C THR A 87 21.12 9.03 21.95
N PHE A 88 20.36 10.14 21.97
CA PHE A 88 20.11 10.95 23.17
C PHE A 88 18.70 10.78 23.73
N TYR A 89 18.05 9.64 23.48
CA TYR A 89 16.63 9.46 23.78
C TYR A 89 16.27 9.81 25.23
N LYS A 90 17.12 9.48 26.21
CA LYS A 90 16.86 9.80 27.63
C LYS A 90 16.83 11.30 27.89
N GLU A 91 17.64 12.06 27.16
CA GLU A 91 17.77 13.51 27.27
C GLU A 91 16.73 14.24 26.41
N VAL A 92 16.23 13.63 25.32
CA VAL A 92 15.39 14.31 24.31
C VAL A 92 14.03 13.66 24.07
N SER A 93 13.60 12.67 24.85
CA SER A 93 12.29 11.99 24.67
C SER A 93 11.11 12.97 24.64
N PHE A 94 11.18 14.07 25.39
CA PHE A 94 10.18 15.14 25.37
C PHE A 94 10.00 15.82 24.00
N MET A 95 10.97 15.68 23.09
CA MET A 95 10.93 16.15 21.71
C MET A 95 10.25 15.16 20.74
N LEU A 96 9.78 14.01 21.22
CA LEU A 96 9.09 13.02 20.37
C LEU A 96 7.85 13.61 19.69
N PRO A 97 6.91 14.30 20.38
CA PRO A 97 5.72 14.84 19.72
C PRO A 97 6.05 15.86 18.60
N PRO A 98 6.95 16.85 18.80
CA PRO A 98 7.37 17.73 17.71
C PRO A 98 8.08 17.01 16.55
N LEU A 99 8.91 16.01 16.84
CA LEU A 99 9.58 15.21 15.81
C LEU A 99 8.57 14.41 14.97
N LEU A 100 7.61 13.75 15.61
CA LEU A 100 6.51 13.06 14.93
C LEU A 100 5.65 14.03 14.12
N GLY A 101 5.39 15.22 14.65
CA GLY A 101 4.71 16.30 13.95
C GLY A 101 5.43 16.67 12.65
N LEU A 102 6.75 16.88 12.69
CA LEU A 102 7.54 17.15 11.49
C LEU A 102 7.42 16.03 10.45
N LEU A 103 7.66 14.78 10.86
CA LEU A 103 7.65 13.62 9.97
C LEU A 103 6.26 13.42 9.33
N LEU A 104 5.19 13.50 10.12
CA LEU A 104 3.84 13.24 9.64
C LEU A 104 3.24 14.41 8.86
N GLU A 105 3.64 15.66 9.11
CA GLU A 105 3.29 16.79 8.25
C GLU A 105 3.95 16.68 6.88
N CYS A 106 5.19 16.18 6.80
CA CYS A 106 5.83 15.85 5.52
C CYS A 106 5.13 14.67 4.82
N ALA A 107 4.68 13.68 5.58
CA ALA A 107 3.91 12.55 5.05
C ALA A 107 2.53 12.90 4.47
N LYS A 108 2.03 14.12 4.69
CA LYS A 108 0.76 14.63 4.16
C LYS A 108 0.90 15.43 2.87
N LYS A 109 2.12 15.62 2.36
CA LYS A 109 2.38 16.39 1.14
C LYS A 109 1.94 15.65 -0.12
N THR A 110 1.80 16.37 -1.24
CA THR A 110 1.49 15.78 -2.55
C THR A 110 2.73 15.19 -3.22
N ASP A 111 3.91 15.73 -2.88
CA ASP A 111 5.19 15.22 -3.35
C ASP A 111 5.45 13.81 -2.79
N GLN A 112 5.40 12.81 -3.67
CA GLN A 112 5.55 11.39 -3.33
C GLN A 112 6.93 11.07 -2.75
N THR A 113 7.94 11.80 -3.19
CA THR A 113 9.30 11.62 -2.73
C THR A 113 9.39 12.07 -1.28
N VAL A 114 8.92 13.27 -0.97
CA VAL A 114 8.87 13.79 0.41
C VAL A 114 8.11 12.83 1.34
N VAL A 115 6.95 12.34 0.90
CA VAL A 115 6.14 11.38 1.66
C VAL A 115 6.92 10.10 1.94
N SER A 116 7.56 9.53 0.92
CA SER A 116 8.35 8.31 1.06
C SER A 116 9.48 8.47 2.06
N ILE A 117 10.19 9.58 1.99
CA ILE A 117 11.35 9.84 2.84
C ILE A 117 10.91 10.03 4.29
N ALA A 118 9.88 10.83 4.53
CA ALA A 118 9.39 11.11 5.86
C ALA A 118 8.87 9.85 6.56
N LEU A 119 8.13 9.00 5.85
CA LEU A 119 7.65 7.73 6.39
C LEU A 119 8.77 6.69 6.51
N GLY A 120 9.76 6.70 5.61
CA GLY A 120 10.98 5.92 5.75
C GLY A 120 11.76 6.28 7.02
N ALA A 121 11.87 7.58 7.33
CA ALA A 121 12.48 8.08 8.56
C ALA A 121 11.65 7.73 9.82
N LEU A 122 10.32 7.77 9.73
CA LEU A 122 9.44 7.29 10.80
C LEU A 122 9.66 5.80 11.09
N VAL A 123 9.71 4.96 10.04
CA VAL A 123 10.01 3.53 10.19
C VAL A 123 11.41 3.36 10.80
N HIS A 124 12.41 4.09 10.34
CA HIS A 124 13.77 4.04 10.91
C HIS A 124 13.81 4.43 12.39
N LEU A 125 13.09 5.49 12.78
CA LEU A 125 12.92 5.90 14.18
C LEU A 125 12.36 4.75 15.02
N ILE A 126 11.31 4.08 14.53
CA ILE A 126 10.67 2.94 15.20
C ILE A 126 11.64 1.76 15.28
N GLU A 127 12.28 1.36 14.18
CA GLU A 127 13.10 0.14 14.11
C GLU A 127 14.39 0.24 14.94
N VAL A 128 15.01 1.42 14.99
CA VAL A 128 16.25 1.64 15.72
C VAL A 128 15.97 2.06 17.16
N GLY A 129 15.02 2.98 17.36
CA GLY A 129 14.77 3.64 18.64
C GLY A 129 13.67 3.01 19.49
N GLY A 130 12.72 2.29 18.88
CA GLY A 130 11.48 1.87 19.56
C GLY A 130 11.71 1.01 20.81
N HIS A 131 12.85 0.32 20.91
CA HIS A 131 13.19 -0.46 22.10
C HIS A 131 13.39 0.39 23.36
N GLN A 132 13.61 1.71 23.21
CA GLN A 132 13.79 2.66 24.30
C GLN A 132 12.49 3.36 24.72
N PHE A 133 11.45 3.30 23.88
CA PHE A 133 10.22 4.08 24.08
C PHE A 133 9.50 3.67 25.36
N SER A 134 9.10 4.65 26.15
CA SER A 134 8.20 4.47 27.28
C SER A 134 6.77 4.19 26.82
N ASP A 135 5.90 3.75 27.72
CA ASP A 135 4.50 3.53 27.40
C ASP A 135 3.79 4.80 26.89
N GLY A 136 4.12 5.97 27.46
CA GLY A 136 3.58 7.26 27.00
C GLY A 136 4.09 7.66 25.62
N ASP A 137 5.32 7.28 25.26
CA ASP A 137 5.88 7.53 23.94
C ASP A 137 5.23 6.63 22.88
N TRP A 138 4.96 5.36 23.22
CA TRP A 138 4.18 4.46 22.37
C TRP A 138 2.76 4.98 22.16
N GLU A 139 2.08 5.45 23.21
CA GLU A 139 0.76 6.08 23.09
C GLU A 139 0.80 7.32 22.18
N THR A 140 1.81 8.17 22.34
CA THR A 140 2.00 9.36 21.50
C THR A 140 2.19 8.96 20.03
N LEU A 141 3.08 7.99 19.76
CA LEU A 141 3.32 7.48 18.40
C LEU A 141 2.05 6.92 17.77
N LEU A 142 1.33 6.04 18.48
CA LEU A 142 0.11 5.40 17.97
C LEU A 142 -0.99 6.43 17.72
N LYS A 143 -1.14 7.42 18.61
CA LYS A 143 -2.06 8.55 18.41
C LYS A 143 -1.69 9.35 17.16
N SER A 144 -0.41 9.68 16.96
CA SER A 144 0.05 10.42 15.79
C SER A 144 -0.15 9.63 14.48
N ILE A 145 0.12 8.31 14.47
CA ILE A 145 -0.15 7.45 13.31
C ILE A 145 -1.66 7.41 13.00
N ARG A 146 -2.51 7.31 14.03
CA ARG A 146 -3.97 7.35 13.88
C ARG A 146 -4.45 8.69 13.29
N ASP A 147 -3.93 9.80 13.77
CA ASP A 147 -4.33 11.12 13.28
C ASP A 147 -3.88 11.30 11.80
N ALA A 148 -2.69 10.78 11.47
CA ALA A 148 -2.22 10.72 10.08
C ALA A 148 -3.08 9.81 9.20
N SER A 149 -3.54 8.66 9.71
CA SER A 149 -4.38 7.73 8.93
C SER A 149 -5.72 8.37 8.56
N TYR A 150 -6.38 9.08 9.48
CA TYR A 150 -7.64 9.77 9.18
C TYR A 150 -7.46 10.94 8.22
N THR A 151 -6.44 11.77 8.44
CA THR A 151 -6.22 12.98 7.62
C THR A 151 -5.78 12.67 6.18
N THR A 152 -5.23 11.47 5.94
CA THR A 152 -4.74 11.05 4.61
C THR A 152 -5.63 10.02 3.94
N GLN A 153 -6.87 9.82 4.39
CA GLN A 153 -7.85 9.04 3.64
C GLN A 153 -8.12 9.72 2.27
N PRO A 154 -8.05 8.98 1.15
CA PRO A 154 -8.28 9.53 -0.18
C PRO A 154 -9.78 9.66 -0.48
N LEU A 155 -10.47 10.49 0.32
CA LEU A 155 -11.93 10.74 0.25
C LEU A 155 -12.36 11.28 -1.12
N GLU A 156 -11.45 11.92 -1.84
CA GLU A 156 -11.63 12.39 -3.22
C GLU A 156 -12.08 11.26 -4.16
N LEU A 157 -11.67 10.02 -3.88
CA LEU A 157 -12.10 8.84 -4.64
C LEU A 157 -13.61 8.56 -4.51
N LEU A 158 -14.28 9.01 -3.45
CA LEU A 158 -15.72 8.79 -3.26
C LEU A 158 -16.55 9.69 -4.18
N ASN A 159 -16.01 10.84 -4.59
CA ASN A 159 -16.65 11.75 -5.54
C ASN A 159 -16.39 11.39 -7.01
N SER A 160 -15.87 10.17 -7.27
CA SER A 160 -15.24 9.80 -8.53
C SER A 160 -16.13 9.64 -9.76
N LEU A 161 -17.45 9.62 -9.59
CA LEU A 161 -18.38 9.72 -10.72
C LEU A 161 -18.21 11.05 -11.48
N GLY A 162 -17.61 12.08 -10.86
CA GLY A 162 -17.20 13.32 -11.53
C GLY A 162 -15.98 13.17 -12.45
N PHE A 163 -14.99 12.33 -12.11
CA PHE A 163 -13.75 12.18 -12.90
C PHE A 163 -13.99 11.62 -14.30
N GLN A 164 -15.01 10.77 -14.44
CA GLN A 164 -15.34 10.12 -15.71
C GLN A 164 -16.10 11.06 -16.66
N LYS A 165 -16.93 11.98 -16.13
CA LYS A 165 -17.62 12.97 -16.97
C LYS A 165 -16.65 13.94 -17.63
N THR A 166 -15.61 14.37 -16.92
CA THR A 166 -14.60 15.31 -17.46
C THR A 166 -13.68 14.65 -18.47
N SER A 167 -13.27 13.39 -18.25
CA SER A 167 -12.43 12.65 -19.19
C SER A 167 -13.20 12.26 -20.47
N ASN A 168 -14.50 11.93 -20.35
CA ASN A 168 -15.36 11.71 -21.52
C ASN A 168 -15.67 13.01 -22.29
N GLN A 169 -15.77 14.16 -21.61
CA GLN A 169 -15.90 15.45 -22.29
C GLN A 169 -14.63 15.85 -23.05
N GLN A 170 -13.43 15.60 -22.52
CA GLN A 170 -12.17 15.87 -23.23
C GLN A 170 -11.96 14.97 -24.46
N LEU A 171 -12.44 13.71 -24.42
CA LEU A 171 -12.43 12.82 -25.58
C LEU A 171 -13.42 13.29 -26.67
N LEU A 172 -14.63 13.72 -26.29
CA LEU A 172 -15.62 14.27 -27.24
C LEU A 172 -15.21 15.63 -27.82
N SER A 173 -14.46 16.45 -27.08
CA SER A 173 -13.90 17.69 -27.58
C SER A 173 -12.78 17.47 -28.60
N ARG A 174 -12.01 16.38 -28.49
CA ARG A 174 -10.93 16.07 -29.43
C ARG A 174 -11.39 15.41 -30.73
N GLU A 175 -12.59 14.84 -30.75
CA GLU A 175 -13.25 14.35 -31.98
C GLU A 175 -14.00 15.45 -32.75
N SER A 176 -14.16 16.65 -32.17
CA SER A 176 -14.91 17.76 -32.79
C SER A 176 -14.05 18.81 -33.50
N GLU A 177 -12.72 18.67 -33.53
CA GLU A 177 -11.81 19.64 -34.18
C GLU A 177 -11.10 19.13 -35.45
N THR A 178 -11.51 17.98 -35.98
CA THR A 178 -11.13 17.52 -37.33
C THR A 178 -12.37 17.28 -38.17
N ASP A 179 -13.03 18.37 -38.59
CA ASP A 179 -13.65 18.53 -39.91
C ASP A 179 -14.51 19.79 -39.95
N ALA A 180 -13.91 20.92 -40.35
CA ALA A 180 -14.67 22.08 -40.80
C ALA A 180 -13.84 23.00 -41.72
N SER A 181 -13.72 22.64 -43.00
CA SER A 181 -13.83 23.64 -44.08
C SER A 181 -14.08 22.98 -45.45
N SER A 182 -15.30 23.11 -45.97
CA SER A 182 -15.58 23.41 -47.39
C SER A 182 -17.10 23.31 -47.72
N TYR A 183 -17.77 24.46 -47.63
CA TYR A 183 -18.86 25.04 -48.44
C TYR A 183 -19.90 24.21 -49.26
N HIS A 184 -21.16 24.67 -49.11
CA HIS A 184 -22.30 24.75 -50.07
C HIS A 184 -23.04 23.45 -50.48
N ASP A 185 -24.37 23.37 -50.72
CA ASP A 185 -25.51 24.29 -50.72
C ASP A 185 -26.84 23.47 -50.73
N ILE A 186 -27.90 23.99 -50.09
CA ILE A 186 -29.34 24.03 -50.47
C ILE A 186 -30.15 22.75 -50.90
N ARG A 187 -31.25 22.54 -50.11
CA ARG A 187 -32.67 22.18 -50.44
C ARG A 187 -33.22 20.72 -50.44
N GLU A 188 -34.31 20.63 -49.65
CA GLU A 188 -35.63 19.97 -49.88
C GLU A 188 -35.75 18.45 -50.07
N GLY A 189 -36.71 17.85 -49.33
CA GLY A 189 -37.62 16.83 -49.87
C GLY A 189 -37.57 15.42 -49.25
N GLU A 190 -38.60 15.11 -48.46
CA GLU A 190 -39.40 13.86 -48.43
C GLU A 190 -38.77 12.44 -48.34
N ALA A 191 -39.14 11.77 -47.24
CA ALA A 191 -39.80 10.46 -47.13
C ALA A 191 -39.32 9.19 -47.90
N SER A 192 -39.39 8.08 -47.14
CA SER A 192 -39.70 6.69 -47.55
C SER A 192 -38.54 5.86 -48.15
N ILE A 193 -38.45 4.51 -48.13
CA ILE A 193 -39.03 3.35 -47.41
C ILE A 193 -38.16 2.16 -47.90
N SER A 194 -37.89 1.18 -47.02
CA SER A 194 -37.65 -0.26 -47.27
C SER A 194 -36.45 -0.87 -48.05
N ASN A 195 -35.89 -1.87 -47.36
CA ASN A 195 -35.76 -3.30 -47.72
C ASN A 195 -34.49 -3.89 -48.40
N ASN A 196 -33.94 -4.85 -47.64
CA ASN A 196 -33.65 -6.27 -47.95
C ASN A 196 -32.48 -6.71 -48.86
N GLY A 197 -31.89 -7.83 -48.40
CA GLY A 197 -31.11 -8.83 -49.17
C GLY A 197 -29.86 -9.25 -48.38
N GLU A 198 -29.87 -10.25 -47.48
CA GLU A 198 -29.89 -11.73 -47.65
C GLU A 198 -28.64 -12.39 -48.26
N GLN A 199 -28.36 -13.60 -47.72
CA GLN A 199 -27.47 -14.72 -48.10
C GLN A 199 -26.06 -14.73 -47.49
N GLU A 200 -25.76 -15.59 -46.49
CA GLU A 200 -25.70 -17.08 -46.42
C GLU A 200 -24.44 -17.69 -47.08
N GLY A 201 -23.75 -18.59 -46.34
CA GLY A 201 -22.79 -19.54 -46.91
C GLY A 201 -21.72 -20.07 -45.96
N HIS A 202 -21.99 -21.24 -45.37
CA HIS A 202 -21.15 -22.14 -44.55
C HIS A 202 -19.75 -22.48 -45.16
N GLN A 203 -18.74 -23.03 -44.46
CA GLN A 203 -18.73 -24.36 -43.83
C GLN A 203 -17.39 -24.67 -43.11
N GLU A 204 -17.48 -25.61 -42.17
CA GLU A 204 -16.47 -26.17 -41.25
C GLU A 204 -15.31 -26.94 -41.92
N THR A 205 -14.19 -27.14 -41.20
CA THR A 205 -13.72 -28.48 -40.73
C THR A 205 -12.32 -28.42 -40.06
N SER A 206 -12.15 -29.21 -39.00
CA SER A 206 -10.88 -29.65 -38.36
C SER A 206 -10.80 -31.19 -38.55
N PRO A 207 -9.88 -32.00 -37.97
CA PRO A 207 -8.62 -31.81 -37.22
C PRO A 207 -7.48 -32.80 -37.65
N ARG A 208 -6.33 -32.94 -36.93
CA ARG A 208 -5.49 -34.16 -36.59
C ARG A 208 -4.12 -33.72 -35.96
N ILE A 209 -3.74 -34.03 -34.70
CA ILE A 209 -3.05 -35.20 -34.05
C ILE A 209 -1.60 -35.54 -34.51
N GLY A 210 -0.65 -35.59 -33.54
CA GLY A 210 0.65 -36.32 -33.53
C GLY A 210 1.75 -35.60 -32.70
N LEU A 211 2.12 -35.92 -31.42
CA LEU A 211 2.87 -37.02 -30.77
C LEU A 211 4.42 -37.01 -30.90
N GLU A 212 5.10 -37.28 -29.76
CA GLU A 212 6.53 -37.64 -29.48
C GLU A 212 7.50 -36.52 -28.99
N ASN A 213 7.98 -36.53 -27.71
CA ASN A 213 9.15 -37.23 -27.09
C ASN A 213 10.52 -36.65 -27.55
N SER A 214 11.62 -36.49 -26.80
CA SER A 214 12.08 -36.73 -25.41
C SER A 214 13.47 -36.01 -25.26
N GLU A 215 13.83 -35.65 -24.02
CA GLU A 215 15.19 -35.58 -23.40
C GLU A 215 16.42 -34.85 -24.02
N GLY A 216 17.14 -34.10 -23.15
CA GLY A 216 18.59 -33.87 -23.29
C GLY A 216 19.17 -32.63 -22.56
N LEU A 217 19.72 -32.81 -21.36
CA LEU A 217 20.75 -31.94 -20.74
C LEU A 217 22.15 -32.31 -21.27
N PRO A 218 23.15 -31.39 -21.33
CA PRO A 218 24.14 -31.27 -20.23
C PRO A 218 24.79 -29.86 -20.04
N SER A 219 25.52 -29.66 -18.92
CA SER A 219 26.23 -28.41 -18.49
C SER A 219 27.42 -28.74 -17.56
N PRO A 220 28.25 -27.80 -17.01
CA PRO A 220 28.46 -26.36 -17.28
C PRO A 220 29.97 -25.91 -17.40
N SER A 221 30.26 -24.70 -17.93
CA SER A 221 31.52 -23.93 -17.73
C SER A 221 31.37 -22.50 -18.31
N GLY A 222 31.78 -21.36 -17.74
CA GLY A 222 32.60 -21.02 -16.57
C GLY A 222 33.39 -19.73 -16.89
N ARG A 223 32.98 -18.55 -16.38
CA ARG A 223 33.90 -17.42 -16.08
C ARG A 223 33.23 -16.36 -15.21
N ALA A 224 33.73 -16.23 -13.98
CA ALA A 224 33.35 -15.21 -13.01
C ALA A 224 34.10 -13.88 -13.25
N GLN A 225 33.41 -12.76 -13.07
CA GLN A 225 33.99 -11.46 -12.71
C GLN A 225 33.20 -10.86 -11.55
N PRO A 226 33.85 -10.11 -10.65
CA PRO A 226 33.37 -9.87 -9.30
C PRO A 226 32.29 -8.79 -9.25
N ALA A 227 31.18 -9.09 -8.60
CA ALA A 227 30.15 -8.12 -8.25
C ALA A 227 30.64 -7.27 -7.08
N VAL A 228 30.67 -5.94 -7.29
CA VAL A 228 30.76 -4.96 -6.21
C VAL A 228 29.38 -4.91 -5.54
N SER A 229 29.30 -5.45 -4.34
CA SER A 229 28.10 -5.42 -3.49
C SER A 229 27.88 -4.02 -2.93
N PRO A 230 26.68 -3.41 -3.02
CA PRO A 230 26.27 -2.39 -2.07
C PRO A 230 25.74 -3.11 -0.82
N SER A 231 26.56 -3.11 0.23
CA SER A 231 26.17 -3.49 1.59
C SER A 231 25.35 -2.37 2.23
N ASN A 232 24.38 -2.77 3.09
CA ASN A 232 23.54 -1.96 3.97
C ASN A 232 22.33 -1.25 3.34
N GLN A 233 21.35 -2.03 2.85
CA GLN A 233 19.97 -1.54 2.73
C GLN A 233 19.19 -1.86 4.00
N THR A 234 18.68 -0.84 4.68
CA THR A 234 17.71 -1.01 5.78
C THR A 234 16.36 -1.48 5.22
N PHE A 235 15.55 -2.17 6.02
CA PHE A 235 14.25 -2.70 5.59
C PHE A 235 13.35 -1.62 4.96
N GLY A 236 13.41 -0.38 5.47
CA GLY A 236 12.77 0.79 4.87
C GLY A 236 13.16 1.02 3.40
N GLN A 237 14.44 0.90 3.03
CA GLN A 237 14.90 1.06 1.64
C GLN A 237 14.43 -0.09 0.73
N ARG A 238 14.36 -1.32 1.25
CA ARG A 238 13.82 -2.49 0.51
C ARG A 238 12.31 -2.42 0.32
N PHE A 239 11.59 -2.01 1.36
CA PHE A 239 10.13 -1.82 1.34
C PHE A 239 9.75 -0.65 0.41
N MET A 240 10.46 0.48 0.50
CA MET A 240 10.26 1.64 -0.38
C MET A 240 10.62 1.33 -1.85
N GLY A 241 11.74 0.65 -2.12
CA GLY A 241 12.20 0.33 -3.47
C GLY A 241 11.24 -0.56 -4.27
N ASN A 242 10.60 -1.54 -3.62
CA ASN A 242 9.55 -2.35 -4.25
C ASN A 242 8.18 -1.63 -4.25
N MET A 243 7.96 -0.69 -3.34
CA MET A 243 6.66 -0.01 -3.19
C MET A 243 6.44 1.13 -4.20
N MET A 244 7.51 1.83 -4.58
CA MET A 244 7.55 2.91 -5.58
C MET A 244 7.59 2.43 -7.04
N GLY A 245 7.78 1.12 -7.28
CA GLY A 245 8.01 0.53 -8.61
C GLY A 245 6.78 0.51 -9.55
N ASN A 246 6.34 1.66 -10.06
CA ASN A 246 5.40 1.89 -11.17
C ASN A 246 3.96 1.30 -11.07
N LEU A 247 3.70 0.37 -10.16
CA LEU A 247 2.41 -0.32 -10.05
C LEU A 247 1.27 0.57 -9.52
N LEU A 248 1.56 1.56 -8.66
CA LEU A 248 0.57 2.55 -8.21
C LEU A 248 0.15 3.50 -9.34
N VAL A 249 1.10 3.87 -10.20
CA VAL A 249 0.81 4.59 -11.44
C VAL A 249 -0.10 3.70 -12.30
N ARG A 250 0.21 2.42 -12.51
CA ARG A 250 -0.66 1.51 -13.29
C ARG A 250 -2.05 1.24 -12.70
N SER A 251 -2.22 1.18 -11.37
CA SER A 251 -3.53 0.91 -10.74
C SER A 251 -4.44 2.14 -10.65
N LEU A 252 -3.85 3.34 -10.71
CA LEU A 252 -4.57 4.61 -10.68
C LEU A 252 -4.62 5.32 -12.05
N THR A 253 -3.96 4.78 -13.08
CA THR A 253 -3.99 5.35 -14.44
C THR A 253 -4.95 4.60 -15.36
N SER A 254 -5.54 5.36 -16.28
CA SER A 254 -6.56 4.94 -17.25
C SER A 254 -6.16 3.84 -18.24
N LYS A 255 -4.90 3.39 -18.23
CA LYS A 255 -4.27 2.83 -19.44
C LYS A 255 -4.47 1.31 -19.59
N PRO A 256 -4.85 0.83 -20.79
CA PRO A 256 -4.99 -0.59 -21.08
C PRO A 256 -3.65 -1.33 -21.02
N LYS A 257 -3.71 -2.64 -20.81
CA LYS A 257 -2.56 -3.56 -20.72
C LYS A 257 -1.90 -3.72 -22.10
N GLY A 258 -0.87 -2.92 -22.38
CA GLY A 258 -0.01 -3.12 -23.55
C GLY A 258 0.70 -4.48 -23.51
N LYS A 259 0.67 -5.21 -24.63
CA LYS A 259 1.25 -6.55 -24.83
C LYS A 259 2.74 -6.59 -24.44
N MET A 260 3.14 -7.71 -23.81
CA MET A 260 4.55 -8.15 -23.76
C MET A 260 4.95 -8.54 -25.18
N ASP A 261 5.98 -7.92 -25.75
CA ASP A 261 6.65 -8.43 -26.95
C ASP A 261 7.93 -9.19 -26.55
N ASP A 262 8.09 -10.32 -27.23
CA ASP A 262 9.12 -11.33 -27.12
C ASP A 262 10.53 -10.85 -27.51
N VAL A 263 11.51 -11.61 -27.04
CA VAL A 263 12.96 -11.44 -27.19
C VAL A 263 13.44 -11.58 -28.66
N ALA A 264 14.37 -10.73 -29.09
CA ALA A 264 15.28 -11.00 -30.21
C ALA A 264 16.71 -10.48 -29.99
N PRO A 265 17.77 -11.18 -30.48
CA PRO A 265 19.17 -10.81 -30.31
C PRO A 265 19.61 -9.60 -31.19
N PRO A 266 20.61 -8.79 -30.74
CA PRO A 266 20.92 -7.49 -31.35
C PRO A 266 22.06 -7.49 -32.38
N SER A 267 22.28 -6.36 -33.05
CA SER A 267 23.46 -6.05 -33.90
C SER A 267 23.75 -4.52 -33.92
N PRO A 268 24.98 -4.05 -34.30
CA PRO A 268 25.50 -2.80 -33.74
C PRO A 268 26.00 -1.70 -34.70
N ALA A 269 26.19 -0.51 -34.11
CA ALA A 269 27.09 0.61 -34.44
C ALA A 269 26.57 1.82 -35.28
N LYS A 270 26.57 2.99 -34.60
CA LYS A 270 26.82 4.40 -35.04
C LYS A 270 25.82 5.01 -36.06
N THR A 271 25.29 6.24 -35.95
CA THR A 271 25.50 7.50 -35.20
C THR A 271 24.15 8.26 -35.22
N PRO A 272 23.76 9.03 -34.17
CA PRO A 272 22.43 9.64 -34.08
C PRO A 272 22.32 11.04 -34.72
N GLU A 273 21.11 11.39 -35.17
CA GLU A 273 20.66 12.74 -35.55
C GLU A 273 19.19 12.94 -35.13
N ALA A 274 18.82 14.20 -34.92
CA ALA A 274 17.63 14.70 -34.26
C ALA A 274 16.30 14.32 -34.93
N ASP A 275 15.25 14.07 -34.13
CA ASP A 275 14.04 14.88 -34.24
C ASP A 275 13.15 14.77 -32.98
N GLY A 276 12.50 15.89 -32.65
CA GLY A 276 11.71 16.07 -31.45
C GLY A 276 10.47 15.19 -31.42
N ALA A 277 10.47 14.16 -30.58
CA ALA A 277 9.24 13.53 -30.12
C ALA A 277 8.68 14.38 -28.98
N ASP A 278 7.70 15.21 -29.34
CA ASP A 278 6.78 15.90 -28.46
C ASP A 278 6.32 14.95 -27.33
N LYS A 279 6.96 15.09 -26.16
CA LYS A 279 6.40 14.58 -24.92
C LYS A 279 5.29 15.55 -24.57
N THR A 280 4.11 15.34 -25.14
CA THR A 280 2.89 15.84 -24.52
C THR A 280 2.75 15.07 -23.21
N GLU A 281 3.44 15.54 -22.17
CA GLU A 281 3.13 15.25 -20.78
C GLU A 281 1.68 15.71 -20.62
N GLU A 282 0.72 14.78 -20.79
CA GLU A 282 -0.66 15.00 -20.39
C GLU A 282 -0.60 15.44 -18.93
N GLU A 283 -0.78 16.74 -18.67
CA GLU A 283 -0.81 17.33 -17.33
C GLU A 283 -1.69 16.44 -16.45
N GLU A 284 -1.06 15.67 -15.56
CA GLU A 284 -1.80 14.83 -14.64
C GLU A 284 -2.70 15.75 -13.82
N ASN A 285 -4.00 15.45 -13.79
CA ASN A 285 -4.95 16.22 -12.99
C ASN A 285 -4.42 16.36 -11.55
N PRO A 286 -4.22 17.58 -11.02
CA PRO A 286 -3.61 17.81 -9.70
C PRO A 286 -4.37 17.11 -8.54
N MET A 287 -5.67 16.83 -8.76
CA MET A 287 -6.47 16.04 -7.84
C MET A 287 -6.06 14.56 -7.80
N MET A 288 -5.67 13.98 -8.94
CA MET A 288 -5.20 12.58 -9.00
C MET A 288 -3.80 12.42 -8.40
N GLU A 289 -2.95 13.44 -8.51
CA GLU A 289 -1.67 13.46 -7.81
C GLU A 289 -1.87 13.46 -6.29
N THR A 290 -2.81 14.27 -5.79
CA THR A 290 -3.20 14.29 -4.37
C THR A 290 -3.73 12.94 -3.90
N VAL A 291 -4.63 12.32 -4.68
CA VAL A 291 -5.16 10.98 -4.40
C VAL A 291 -4.04 9.94 -4.32
N ARG A 292 -3.13 9.95 -5.29
CA ARG A 292 -2.00 9.00 -5.33
C ARG A 292 -1.11 9.17 -4.11
N SER A 293 -0.77 10.41 -3.75
CA SER A 293 0.04 10.68 -2.57
C SER A 293 -0.63 10.17 -1.29
N LYS A 294 -1.92 10.43 -1.11
CA LYS A 294 -2.71 9.90 0.01
C LYS A 294 -2.69 8.36 0.06
N CYS A 295 -2.89 7.68 -1.06
CA CYS A 295 -2.80 6.22 -1.15
C CYS A 295 -1.41 5.69 -0.78
N ILE A 296 -0.34 6.38 -1.20
CA ILE A 296 1.04 6.06 -0.83
C ILE A 296 1.23 6.20 0.68
N THR A 297 0.79 7.32 1.26
CA THR A 297 0.86 7.55 2.71
C THR A 297 0.14 6.45 3.48
N GLN A 298 -1.08 6.08 3.09
CA GLN A 298 -1.85 5.01 3.73
C GLN A 298 -1.10 3.66 3.69
N LEU A 299 -0.51 3.30 2.55
CA LEU A 299 0.29 2.08 2.39
C LEU A 299 1.55 2.07 3.26
N LEU A 300 2.22 3.21 3.37
CA LEU A 300 3.42 3.35 4.20
C LEU A 300 3.10 3.37 5.70
N LEU A 301 1.96 3.95 6.10
CA LEU A 301 1.45 3.86 7.48
C LEU A 301 1.13 2.40 7.85
N LEU A 302 0.54 1.62 6.93
CA LEU A 302 0.39 0.17 7.12
C LEU A 302 1.74 -0.51 7.36
N GLY A 303 2.78 -0.14 6.58
CA GLY A 303 4.14 -0.63 6.78
C GLY A 303 4.75 -0.25 8.13
N ALA A 304 4.47 0.96 8.64
CA ALA A 304 4.91 1.39 9.97
C ALA A 304 4.26 0.54 11.07
N ILE A 305 2.94 0.32 10.99
CA ILE A 305 2.22 -0.57 11.92
C ILE A 305 2.77 -2.01 11.85
N ASP A 306 3.06 -2.51 10.66
CA ASP A 306 3.67 -3.83 10.46
C ASP A 306 5.06 -3.94 11.11
N SER A 307 5.87 -2.88 11.03
CA SER A 307 7.17 -2.85 11.71
C SER A 307 7.01 -2.88 13.23
N ILE A 308 6.07 -2.11 13.78
CA ILE A 308 5.77 -2.11 15.22
C ILE A 308 5.35 -3.51 15.69
N GLN A 309 4.38 -4.14 15.02
CA GLN A 309 3.86 -5.44 15.45
C GLN A 309 4.89 -6.57 15.31
N LYS A 310 5.80 -6.49 14.33
CA LYS A 310 6.86 -7.51 14.18
C LYS A 310 7.93 -7.41 15.24
N ARG A 311 8.28 -6.19 15.67
CA ARG A 311 9.44 -5.94 16.55
C ARG A 311 9.08 -5.79 18.02
N TYR A 312 7.92 -5.21 18.32
CA TYR A 312 7.61 -4.72 19.66
C TYR A 312 6.33 -5.28 20.26
N TRP A 313 5.58 -6.15 19.56
CA TRP A 313 4.28 -6.64 20.04
C TRP A 313 4.26 -7.13 21.48
N SER A 314 5.24 -7.94 21.89
CA SER A 314 5.35 -8.49 23.24
C SER A 314 5.73 -7.46 24.31
N LYS A 315 6.21 -6.28 23.92
CA LYS A 315 6.55 -5.17 24.83
C LYS A 315 5.43 -4.15 24.97
N LEU A 316 4.41 -4.21 24.13
CA LEU A 316 3.30 -3.27 24.15
C LEU A 316 2.26 -3.70 25.18
N GLN A 317 1.69 -2.71 25.87
CA GLN A 317 0.54 -2.93 26.75
C GLN A 317 -0.71 -3.36 25.98
N ALA A 318 -1.64 -4.03 26.65
CA ALA A 318 -2.89 -4.48 26.03
C ALA A 318 -3.68 -3.33 25.39
N THR A 319 -3.72 -2.15 26.02
CA THR A 319 -4.35 -0.94 25.46
C THR A 319 -3.70 -0.48 24.15
N GLN A 320 -2.38 -0.52 24.07
CA GLN A 320 -1.61 -0.16 22.87
C GLN A 320 -1.80 -1.20 21.75
N GLN A 321 -1.84 -2.50 22.09
CA GLN A 321 -2.14 -3.57 21.14
C GLN A 321 -3.55 -3.42 20.55
N ILE A 322 -4.55 -3.08 21.38
CA ILE A 322 -5.92 -2.78 20.93
C ILE A 322 -5.93 -1.55 20.03
N ALA A 323 -5.22 -0.49 20.40
CA ALA A 323 -5.11 0.71 19.57
C ALA A 323 -4.52 0.40 18.19
N ILE A 324 -3.50 -0.48 18.10
CA ILE A 324 -2.96 -0.93 16.82
C ILE A 324 -4.03 -1.67 15.99
N MET A 325 -4.81 -2.57 16.60
CA MET A 325 -5.89 -3.27 15.91
C MET A 325 -6.92 -2.28 15.34
N ASP A 326 -7.30 -1.26 16.12
CA ASP A 326 -8.30 -0.27 15.71
C ASP A 326 -7.77 0.66 14.61
N ILE A 327 -6.52 1.12 14.72
CA ILE A 327 -5.87 1.92 13.68
C ILE A 327 -5.79 1.12 12.37
N LEU A 328 -5.33 -0.13 12.43
CA LEU A 328 -5.20 -0.98 11.26
C LEU A 328 -6.55 -1.30 10.62
N LEU A 329 -7.58 -1.57 11.44
CA LEU A 329 -8.93 -1.77 10.94
C LEU A 329 -9.43 -0.52 10.22
N SER A 330 -9.21 0.69 10.76
CA SER A 330 -9.63 1.93 10.10
C SER A 330 -8.95 2.16 8.73
N LEU A 331 -7.65 1.82 8.61
CA LEU A 331 -6.90 1.89 7.36
C LEU A 331 -7.42 0.88 6.31
N LEU A 332 -7.84 -0.29 6.79
CA LEU A 332 -8.37 -1.38 5.97
C LEU A 332 -9.81 -1.11 5.52
N GLU A 333 -10.68 -0.66 6.42
CA GLU A 333 -12.12 -0.43 6.18
C GLU A 333 -12.36 0.58 5.06
N PHE A 334 -11.53 1.63 4.96
CA PHE A 334 -11.66 2.57 3.85
C PHE A 334 -11.41 1.87 2.50
N ALA A 335 -10.32 1.09 2.40
CA ALA A 335 -9.96 0.39 1.17
C ALA A 335 -10.97 -0.71 0.82
N SER A 336 -11.43 -1.49 1.80
CA SER A 336 -12.44 -2.54 1.60
C SER A 336 -13.80 -1.96 1.23
N SER A 337 -14.24 -0.88 1.87
CA SER A 337 -15.47 -0.16 1.51
C SER A 337 -15.41 0.39 0.09
N TYR A 338 -14.28 1.01 -0.30
CA TYR A 338 -14.08 1.50 -1.67
C TYR A 338 -14.09 0.36 -2.71
N ASN A 339 -13.58 -0.82 -2.36
CA ASN A 339 -13.56 -2.01 -3.20
C ASN A 339 -14.76 -2.95 -2.96
N SER A 340 -15.80 -2.50 -2.26
CA SER A 340 -16.94 -3.37 -1.99
C SER A 340 -17.57 -3.86 -3.30
N PRO A 341 -18.14 -5.07 -3.33
CA PRO A 341 -18.70 -5.64 -4.54
C PRO A 341 -19.71 -4.72 -5.26
N SER A 342 -20.57 -4.04 -4.49
CA SER A 342 -21.56 -3.10 -5.01
C SER A 342 -20.93 -1.83 -5.61
N ASN A 343 -19.89 -1.29 -4.96
CA ASN A 343 -19.17 -0.11 -5.45
C ASN A 343 -18.36 -0.42 -6.71
N LEU A 344 -17.69 -1.57 -6.75
CA LEU A 344 -16.98 -2.03 -7.95
C LEU A 344 -17.93 -2.21 -9.13
N ARG A 345 -19.08 -2.86 -8.92
CA ARG A 345 -20.09 -3.06 -9.96
C ARG A 345 -20.60 -1.72 -10.51
N THR A 346 -20.92 -0.78 -9.62
CA THR A 346 -21.34 0.58 -10.01
C THR A 346 -20.28 1.27 -10.88
N ARG A 347 -19.00 1.16 -10.52
CA ARG A 347 -17.90 1.73 -11.33
C ARG A 347 -17.73 1.00 -12.67
N MET A 348 -17.89 -0.31 -12.70
CA MET A 348 -17.75 -1.13 -13.91
C MET A 348 -18.79 -0.80 -14.98
N HIS A 349 -20.03 -0.48 -14.60
CA HIS A 349 -21.06 -0.07 -15.56
C HIS A 349 -20.72 1.19 -16.36
N HIS A 350 -19.82 2.03 -15.84
CA HIS A 350 -19.43 3.29 -16.49
C HIS A 350 -18.08 3.20 -17.21
N ILE A 351 -17.48 2.00 -17.29
CA ILE A 351 -16.14 1.79 -17.85
C ILE A 351 -16.19 0.66 -18.90
N PRO A 352 -15.51 0.81 -20.05
CA PRO A 352 -15.39 -0.27 -21.04
C PRO A 352 -14.86 -1.59 -20.43
N PRO A 353 -15.29 -2.76 -20.94
CA PRO A 353 -14.94 -4.05 -20.35
C PRO A 353 -13.43 -4.34 -20.32
N GLU A 354 -12.67 -3.75 -21.23
CA GLU A 354 -11.21 -3.91 -21.37
C GLU A 354 -10.39 -3.13 -20.32
N ARG A 355 -11.03 -2.16 -19.65
CA ARG A 355 -10.37 -1.26 -18.70
C ARG A 355 -10.78 -1.63 -17.26
N PRO A 356 -9.84 -1.90 -16.34
CA PRO A 356 -10.17 -2.16 -14.95
C PRO A 356 -10.65 -0.87 -14.25
N PRO A 357 -11.59 -0.95 -13.30
CA PRO A 357 -11.96 0.20 -12.49
C PRO A 357 -10.84 0.59 -11.55
N LEU A 358 -10.80 1.89 -11.18
CA LEU A 358 -9.99 2.35 -10.05
C LEU A 358 -10.33 1.52 -8.81
N ASN A 359 -9.28 1.06 -8.12
CA ASN A 359 -9.40 0.20 -6.97
C ASN A 359 -8.23 0.41 -6.00
N LEU A 360 -8.44 0.02 -4.76
CA LEU A 360 -7.45 0.07 -3.69
C LEU A 360 -7.01 -1.34 -3.27
N LEU A 361 -7.03 -2.30 -4.20
CA LEU A 361 -6.82 -3.72 -3.89
C LEU A 361 -5.48 -3.95 -3.19
N ARG A 362 -4.44 -3.22 -3.59
CA ARG A 362 -3.12 -3.29 -2.96
C ARG A 362 -3.15 -2.86 -1.49
N GLN A 363 -3.85 -1.77 -1.17
CA GLN A 363 -4.00 -1.27 0.20
C GLN A 363 -4.83 -2.23 1.04
N GLU A 364 -5.94 -2.72 0.49
CA GLU A 364 -6.81 -3.68 1.16
C GLU A 364 -6.09 -5.02 1.42
N LEU A 365 -5.34 -5.55 0.44
CA LEU A 365 -4.60 -6.80 0.60
C LEU A 365 -3.46 -6.69 1.63
N ALA A 366 -2.74 -5.56 1.62
CA ALA A 366 -1.72 -5.27 2.63
C ALA A 366 -2.34 -5.17 4.02
N GLY A 367 -3.42 -4.38 4.18
CA GLY A 367 -4.15 -4.25 5.43
C GLY A 367 -4.71 -5.58 5.93
N THR A 368 -5.34 -6.37 5.06
CA THR A 368 -5.87 -7.71 5.36
C THR A 368 -4.77 -8.64 5.86
N THR A 369 -3.61 -8.63 5.21
CA THR A 369 -2.47 -9.46 5.59
C THR A 369 -2.00 -9.13 7.00
N ILE A 370 -1.71 -7.85 7.27
CA ILE A 370 -1.19 -7.41 8.56
C ILE A 370 -2.26 -7.62 9.65
N TYR A 371 -3.54 -7.37 9.34
CA TYR A 371 -4.62 -7.49 10.32
C TYR A 371 -4.84 -8.94 10.75
N LEU A 372 -4.86 -9.88 9.80
CA LEU A 372 -4.91 -11.31 10.11
C LEU A 372 -3.69 -11.74 10.94
N GLU A 373 -2.47 -11.30 10.60
CA GLU A 373 -1.27 -11.61 11.38
C GLU A 373 -1.38 -11.15 12.84
N ILE A 374 -1.83 -9.90 13.06
CA ILE A 374 -2.00 -9.34 14.41
C ILE A 374 -3.08 -10.09 15.19
N LEU A 375 -4.23 -10.35 14.55
CA LEU A 375 -5.34 -11.05 15.19
C LEU A 375 -4.96 -12.49 15.55
N HIS A 376 -4.33 -13.22 14.63
CA HIS A 376 -3.83 -14.57 14.91
C HIS A 376 -2.84 -14.55 16.08
N LYS A 377 -1.83 -13.67 16.03
CA LYS A 377 -0.85 -13.51 17.11
C LYS A 377 -1.51 -13.24 18.47
N SER A 378 -2.57 -12.44 18.48
CA SER A 378 -3.32 -12.07 19.69
C SER A 378 -4.24 -13.16 20.22
N THR A 379 -4.60 -14.12 19.36
CA THR A 379 -5.45 -15.26 19.72
C THR A 379 -4.68 -16.50 20.17
N VAL A 380 -3.35 -16.54 20.06
CA VAL A 380 -2.52 -17.68 20.47
C VAL A 380 -2.43 -17.77 22.00
N HIS A 381 -2.49 -18.99 22.54
CA HIS A 381 -2.22 -19.25 23.95
C HIS A 381 -0.71 -19.32 24.16
N ASN A 382 -0.11 -18.32 24.82
CA ASN A 382 1.20 -18.50 25.43
C ASN A 382 1.05 -19.34 26.71
N GLY A 383 0.65 -20.60 26.54
CA GLY A 383 0.83 -21.61 27.57
C GLY A 383 2.28 -22.02 27.57
N ALA A 384 3.14 -21.22 28.18
CA ALA A 384 4.49 -21.67 28.49
C ALA A 384 4.35 -22.88 29.42
N ASN A 385 4.67 -24.06 28.87
CA ASN A 385 5.12 -25.22 29.63
C ASN A 385 6.43 -24.87 30.37
N GLY A 386 6.34 -24.04 31.40
CA GLY A 386 7.44 -23.63 32.25
C GLY A 386 6.93 -23.44 33.67
N SER A 387 7.07 -24.50 34.46
CA SER A 387 7.06 -24.54 35.93
C SER A 387 6.35 -23.41 36.68
N SER A 388 5.23 -23.77 37.30
CA SER A 388 4.57 -23.09 38.39
C SER A 388 5.57 -22.50 39.40
N GLU A 389 5.65 -21.17 39.47
CA GLU A 389 5.90 -20.47 40.73
C GLU A 389 4.82 -19.40 40.89
N GLU A 390 3.86 -19.72 41.75
CA GLU A 390 2.77 -18.86 42.17
C GLU A 390 3.37 -17.60 42.83
N THR A 391 3.27 -16.47 42.13
CA THR A 391 3.45 -15.15 42.75
C THR A 391 2.13 -14.39 42.61
N ASN A 392 1.53 -14.05 43.75
CA ASN A 392 0.19 -13.44 43.92
C ASN A 392 0.01 -12.03 43.32
N GLY A 393 0.80 -11.64 42.31
CA GLY A 393 0.65 -10.41 41.53
C GLY A 393 0.10 -10.62 40.11
N SER A 394 -0.16 -11.87 39.68
CA SER A 394 -0.43 -12.23 38.28
C SER A 394 -1.88 -12.15 37.82
N SER A 395 -2.87 -11.91 38.70
CA SER A 395 -4.28 -12.02 38.31
C SER A 395 -4.73 -10.89 37.37
N VAL A 396 -4.28 -9.65 37.60
CA VAL A 396 -4.74 -8.48 36.82
C VAL A 396 -4.17 -8.48 35.40
N GLU A 397 -2.90 -8.88 35.24
CA GLU A 397 -2.28 -9.01 33.91
C GLU A 397 -2.89 -10.19 33.13
N SER A 398 -3.19 -11.30 33.81
CA SER A 398 -3.91 -12.44 33.21
C SER A 398 -5.30 -12.02 32.71
N ASP A 399 -6.05 -11.25 33.49
CA ASP A 399 -7.39 -10.78 33.12
C ASP A 399 -7.35 -9.82 31.92
N GLN A 400 -6.37 -8.92 31.85
CA GLN A 400 -6.21 -8.01 30.71
C GLN A 400 -5.82 -8.76 29.43
N GLN A 401 -4.95 -9.77 29.55
CA GLN A 401 -4.54 -10.60 28.42
C GLN A 401 -5.71 -11.46 27.89
N GLU A 402 -6.55 -11.99 28.77
CA GLU A 402 -7.76 -12.73 28.38
C GLU A 402 -8.80 -11.83 27.71
N LYS A 403 -8.99 -10.60 28.21
CA LYS A 403 -9.83 -9.59 27.55
C LYS A 403 -9.32 -9.23 26.16
N LEU A 404 -8.02 -9.01 26.00
CA LEU A 404 -7.42 -8.73 24.71
C LEU A 404 -7.63 -9.90 23.74
N ARG A 405 -7.46 -11.12 24.23
CA ARG A 405 -7.63 -12.33 23.44
C ARG A 405 -9.07 -12.53 22.97
N SER A 406 -10.04 -12.39 23.88
CA SER A 406 -11.47 -12.49 23.53
C SER A 406 -11.90 -11.39 22.55
N LEU A 407 -11.36 -10.18 22.69
CA LEU A 407 -11.56 -9.10 21.72
C LEU A 407 -10.96 -9.44 20.35
N ALA A 408 -9.73 -9.96 20.32
CA ALA A 408 -9.05 -10.36 19.08
C ALA A 408 -9.78 -11.52 18.39
N GLU A 409 -10.27 -12.51 19.15
CA GLU A 409 -11.10 -13.60 18.63
C GLU A 409 -12.36 -13.04 17.97
N GLY A 410 -13.09 -12.14 18.67
CA GLY A 410 -14.30 -11.51 18.12
C GLY A 410 -14.01 -10.72 16.84
N LYS A 411 -12.92 -9.94 16.82
CA LYS A 411 -12.47 -9.20 15.62
C LYS A 411 -12.08 -10.14 14.47
N LEU A 412 -11.39 -11.25 14.74
CA LEU A 412 -11.01 -12.24 13.74
C LEU A 412 -12.21 -12.92 13.11
N VAL A 413 -13.15 -13.37 13.93
CA VAL A 413 -14.36 -14.06 13.46
C VAL A 413 -15.22 -13.11 12.64
N SER A 414 -15.47 -11.90 13.14
CA SER A 414 -16.23 -10.87 12.44
C SER A 414 -15.59 -10.51 11.10
N PHE A 415 -14.27 -10.29 11.08
CA PHE A 415 -13.55 -9.93 9.86
C PHE A 415 -13.60 -11.03 8.79
N CYS A 416 -13.25 -12.27 9.15
CA CYS A 416 -13.32 -13.41 8.23
C CYS A 416 -14.76 -13.65 7.74
N GLY A 417 -15.74 -13.60 8.66
CA GLY A 417 -17.15 -13.80 8.35
C GLY A 417 -17.69 -12.76 7.37
N ASN A 418 -17.34 -11.48 7.54
CA ASN A 418 -17.78 -10.42 6.64
C ASN A 418 -17.24 -10.59 5.21
N ILE A 419 -15.95 -10.91 5.06
CA ILE A 419 -15.36 -11.13 3.72
C ILE A 419 -15.95 -12.38 3.06
N LEU A 420 -16.15 -13.48 3.81
CA LEU A 420 -16.81 -14.67 3.27
C LEU A 420 -18.27 -14.40 2.88
N LYS A 421 -18.97 -13.57 3.65
CA LYS A 421 -20.34 -13.16 3.35
C LYS A 421 -20.40 -12.34 2.07
N GLU A 422 -19.56 -11.31 1.92
CA GLU A 422 -19.45 -10.54 0.68
C GLU A 422 -19.16 -11.44 -0.54
N ALA A 423 -18.27 -12.41 -0.39
CA ALA A 423 -17.93 -13.36 -1.45
C ALA A 423 -19.08 -14.33 -1.77
N SER A 424 -19.84 -14.74 -0.75
CA SER A 424 -20.99 -15.63 -0.90
C SER A 424 -22.18 -14.93 -1.55
N ASP A 425 -22.40 -13.66 -1.22
CA ASP A 425 -23.48 -12.83 -1.79
C ASP A 425 -23.21 -12.44 -3.26
N LEU A 426 -21.95 -12.56 -3.70
CA LEU A 426 -21.57 -12.43 -5.10
C LEU A 426 -21.89 -13.67 -5.96
N GLN A 427 -22.17 -14.82 -5.35
CA GLN A 427 -22.53 -16.03 -6.10
C GLN A 427 -23.93 -15.87 -6.70
N PRO A 428 -24.14 -16.21 -7.98
CA PRO A 428 -25.47 -16.18 -8.59
C PRO A 428 -26.41 -17.13 -7.84
N SER A 429 -27.65 -16.73 -7.63
CA SER A 429 -28.69 -17.65 -7.16
C SER A 429 -28.92 -18.74 -8.20
N ASN A 430 -29.10 -19.99 -7.75
CA ASN A 430 -29.25 -21.17 -8.60
C ASN A 430 -30.15 -20.90 -9.83
N GLY A 431 -29.56 -20.89 -11.02
CA GLY A 431 -30.27 -20.79 -12.30
C GLY A 431 -30.08 -19.48 -13.08
N GLU A 432 -29.48 -18.44 -12.50
CA GLU A 432 -29.12 -17.21 -13.24
C GLU A 432 -27.67 -17.31 -13.73
N THR A 433 -27.45 -17.11 -15.03
CA THR A 433 -26.09 -16.90 -15.56
C THR A 433 -25.53 -15.63 -14.93
N ALA A 434 -24.44 -15.74 -14.17
CA ALA A 434 -23.76 -14.59 -13.59
C ALA A 434 -23.49 -13.55 -14.70
N SER A 435 -23.88 -12.30 -14.47
CA SER A 435 -23.55 -11.24 -15.40
C SER A 435 -22.03 -11.15 -15.56
N ALA A 436 -21.53 -10.78 -16.73
CA ALA A 436 -20.09 -10.62 -16.97
C ALA A 436 -19.42 -9.72 -15.90
N ASP A 437 -20.16 -8.75 -15.35
CA ASP A 437 -19.70 -7.88 -14.27
C ASP A 437 -19.51 -8.62 -12.94
N ILE A 438 -20.34 -9.62 -12.60
CA ILE A 438 -20.16 -10.43 -11.39
C ILE A 438 -18.85 -11.20 -11.46
N HIS A 439 -18.54 -11.81 -12.61
CA HIS A 439 -17.25 -12.50 -12.81
C HIS A 439 -16.07 -11.54 -12.65
N ARG A 440 -16.12 -10.36 -13.28
CA ARG A 440 -15.04 -9.37 -13.18
C ARG A 440 -14.87 -8.83 -11.75
N VAL A 441 -15.96 -8.64 -11.00
CA VAL A 441 -15.89 -8.26 -9.58
C VAL A 441 -15.24 -9.39 -8.77
N LEU A 442 -15.65 -10.63 -8.98
CA LEU A 442 -15.06 -11.80 -8.32
C LEU A 442 -13.56 -11.94 -8.63
N ASP A 443 -13.12 -11.73 -9.89
CA ASP A 443 -11.71 -11.70 -10.28
C ASP A 443 -10.91 -10.71 -9.42
N LEU A 444 -11.43 -9.49 -9.24
CA LEU A 444 -10.77 -8.44 -8.46
C LEU A 444 -10.77 -8.73 -6.95
N ARG A 445 -11.82 -9.37 -6.44
CA ARG A 445 -11.95 -9.70 -5.00
C ARG A 445 -11.19 -10.98 -4.61
N ALA A 446 -10.95 -11.89 -5.56
CA ALA A 446 -10.36 -13.20 -5.32
C ALA A 446 -9.07 -13.16 -4.47
N PRO A 447 -8.11 -12.23 -4.66
CA PRO A 447 -6.91 -12.17 -3.83
C PRO A 447 -7.19 -11.94 -2.35
N VAL A 448 -8.17 -11.09 -2.00
CA VAL A 448 -8.54 -10.82 -0.60
C VAL A 448 -9.27 -12.02 0.01
N ILE A 449 -10.20 -12.62 -0.75
CA ILE A 449 -10.94 -13.82 -0.34
C ILE A 449 -9.98 -14.97 -0.05
N MET A 450 -9.04 -15.23 -0.97
CA MET A 450 -7.99 -16.23 -0.77
C MET A 450 -7.13 -15.94 0.45
N LYS A 451 -6.78 -14.67 0.69
CA LYS A 451 -5.98 -14.30 1.86
C LYS A 451 -6.73 -14.62 3.16
N VAL A 452 -8.03 -14.35 3.21
CA VAL A 452 -8.88 -14.70 4.36
C VAL A 452 -9.00 -16.21 4.53
N LEU A 453 -9.30 -16.96 3.47
CA LEU A 453 -9.39 -18.43 3.52
C LEU A 453 -8.07 -19.05 4.02
N ASN A 454 -6.93 -18.56 3.53
CA ASN A 454 -5.61 -18.99 3.98
C ASN A 454 -5.32 -18.59 5.44
N GLY A 455 -5.80 -17.43 5.89
CA GLY A 455 -5.78 -17.05 7.31
C GLY A 455 -6.61 -18.00 8.17
N MET A 456 -7.79 -18.40 7.70
CA MET A 456 -8.63 -19.37 8.39
C MET A 456 -7.98 -20.75 8.48
N CYS A 457 -7.15 -21.15 7.50
CA CYS A 457 -6.37 -22.38 7.58
C CYS A 457 -5.41 -22.41 8.79
N ILE A 458 -4.86 -21.26 9.18
CA ILE A 458 -3.93 -21.13 10.32
C ILE A 458 -4.62 -20.67 11.62
N MET A 459 -5.94 -20.50 11.59
CA MET A 459 -6.73 -20.17 12.77
C MET A 459 -6.65 -21.29 13.82
N ASP A 460 -6.65 -20.93 15.10
CA ASP A 460 -6.74 -21.88 16.20
C ASP A 460 -7.98 -22.80 16.01
N ALA A 461 -7.77 -24.11 16.11
CA ALA A 461 -8.80 -25.10 15.81
C ALA A 461 -9.99 -25.02 16.79
N GLN A 462 -9.78 -24.59 18.04
CA GLN A 462 -10.88 -24.41 19.00
C GLN A 462 -11.72 -23.18 18.64
N ILE A 463 -11.07 -22.08 18.23
CA ILE A 463 -11.78 -20.90 17.71
C ILE A 463 -12.58 -21.26 16.47
N PHE A 464 -11.97 -21.92 15.49
CA PHE A 464 -12.66 -22.33 14.26
C PHE A 464 -13.85 -23.26 14.57
N LYS A 465 -13.66 -24.26 15.43
CA LYS A 465 -14.72 -25.19 15.85
C LYS A 465 -15.86 -24.47 16.58
N LYS A 466 -15.54 -23.52 17.48
CA LYS A 466 -16.51 -22.74 18.25
C LYS A 466 -17.42 -21.92 17.32
N HIS A 467 -16.86 -21.34 16.26
CA HIS A 467 -17.57 -20.46 15.32
C HIS A 467 -17.98 -21.15 14.01
N LEU A 468 -17.84 -22.48 13.92
CA LEU A 468 -18.12 -23.24 12.71
C LEU A 468 -19.57 -23.03 12.22
N ARG A 469 -20.53 -22.86 13.13
CA ARG A 469 -21.94 -22.59 12.76
C ARG A 469 -22.11 -21.32 11.93
N GLU A 470 -21.27 -20.31 12.16
CA GLU A 470 -21.30 -19.04 11.43
C GLU A 470 -20.56 -19.15 10.10
N PHE A 471 -19.42 -19.84 10.07
CA PHE A 471 -18.61 -20.00 8.86
C PHE A 471 -19.17 -21.01 7.87
N TYR A 472 -19.73 -22.13 8.34
CA TYR A 472 -20.11 -23.27 7.51
C TYR A 472 -21.09 -22.91 6.37
N PRO A 473 -22.15 -22.12 6.59
CA PRO A 473 -23.04 -21.70 5.49
C PRO A 473 -22.35 -20.82 4.45
N LEU A 474 -21.35 -20.03 4.83
CA LEU A 474 -20.63 -19.14 3.93
C LEU A 474 -19.62 -19.92 3.09
N ILE A 475 -18.79 -20.74 3.72
CA ILE A 475 -17.77 -21.55 3.02
C ILE A 475 -18.40 -22.59 2.08
N THR A 476 -19.57 -23.14 2.40
CA THR A 476 -20.28 -24.08 1.52
C THR A 476 -20.87 -23.42 0.27
N LYS A 477 -21.36 -22.18 0.38
CA LYS A 477 -21.78 -21.40 -0.80
C LYS A 477 -20.62 -21.14 -1.77
N LEU A 478 -19.41 -20.97 -1.25
CA LEU A 478 -18.21 -20.74 -2.06
C LEU A 478 -17.70 -21.98 -2.82
N ILE A 479 -18.24 -23.19 -2.56
CA ILE A 479 -17.88 -24.39 -3.32
C ILE A 479 -18.22 -24.21 -4.81
N CYS A 480 -19.30 -23.49 -5.11
CA CYS A 480 -19.74 -23.19 -6.46
C CYS A 480 -19.08 -21.94 -7.06
N CYS A 481 -18.07 -21.35 -6.40
CA CYS A 481 -17.42 -20.15 -6.89
C CYS A 481 -16.71 -20.39 -8.24
N ASP A 482 -16.99 -19.53 -9.22
CA ASP A 482 -16.38 -19.63 -10.55
C ASP A 482 -14.85 -19.50 -10.53
N GLN A 483 -14.33 -18.75 -9.55
CA GLN A 483 -12.90 -18.53 -9.36
C GLN A 483 -12.20 -19.80 -8.88
N MET A 484 -11.37 -20.40 -9.75
CA MET A 484 -10.63 -21.63 -9.44
C MET A 484 -9.73 -21.47 -8.22
N ASP A 485 -9.04 -20.34 -8.10
CA ASP A 485 -8.09 -20.11 -7.01
C ASP A 485 -8.81 -20.01 -5.65
N VAL A 486 -10.02 -19.44 -5.63
CA VAL A 486 -10.88 -19.39 -4.42
C VAL A 486 -11.31 -20.80 -4.02
N ARG A 487 -11.72 -21.63 -4.98
CA ARG A 487 -12.06 -23.05 -4.72
C ARG A 487 -10.85 -23.85 -4.25
N GLY A 488 -9.66 -23.57 -4.78
CA GLY A 488 -8.41 -24.18 -4.31
C GLY A 488 -8.13 -23.86 -2.84
N ALA A 489 -8.15 -22.57 -2.47
CA ALA A 489 -7.97 -22.15 -1.07
C ALA A 489 -9.06 -22.70 -0.13
N LEU A 490 -10.29 -22.84 -0.62
CA LEU A 490 -11.38 -23.48 0.12
C LEU A 490 -11.13 -24.98 0.35
N GLY A 491 -10.60 -25.68 -0.65
CA GLY A 491 -10.18 -27.08 -0.53
C GLY A 491 -9.10 -27.27 0.54
N ASP A 492 -8.12 -26.37 0.59
CA ASP A 492 -7.09 -26.37 1.64
C ASP A 492 -7.69 -26.13 3.03
N LEU A 493 -8.66 -25.21 3.14
CA LEU A 493 -9.37 -24.95 4.39
C LEU A 493 -10.15 -26.19 4.86
N PHE A 494 -10.87 -26.85 3.95
CA PHE A 494 -11.61 -28.07 4.27
C PHE A 494 -10.67 -29.18 4.75
N SER A 495 -9.56 -29.38 4.03
CA SER A 495 -8.54 -30.36 4.37
C SER A 495 -7.96 -30.13 5.76
N LYS A 496 -7.62 -28.87 6.10
CA LYS A 496 -6.94 -28.52 7.34
C LYS A 496 -7.84 -28.38 8.56
N GLN A 497 -9.05 -27.84 8.40
CA GLN A 497 -9.91 -27.45 9.53
C GLN A 497 -11.16 -28.33 9.66
N LEU A 498 -11.73 -28.83 8.56
CA LEU A 498 -12.97 -29.63 8.60
C LEU A 498 -12.70 -31.14 8.70
N THR A 499 -11.75 -31.67 7.92
CA THR A 499 -11.40 -33.11 7.99
C THR A 499 -11.05 -33.56 9.41
N PRO A 500 -10.27 -32.82 10.21
CA PRO A 500 -9.97 -33.22 11.60
C PRO A 500 -11.15 -33.15 12.56
N LEU A 501 -12.23 -32.47 12.17
CA LEU A 501 -13.46 -32.35 12.97
C LEU A 501 -14.50 -33.42 12.63
N MET A 502 -14.30 -34.16 11.53
CA MET A 502 -15.16 -35.28 11.16
C MET A 502 -14.75 -36.55 11.93
N PRO A 503 -15.73 -37.33 12.42
CA PRO A 503 -15.52 -38.50 13.26
C PRO A 503 -14.86 -39.69 12.57
#